data_AF-A0A258A911-F1
#
_entry.id   AF-A0A258A911-F1
#
_cell.length_a   1.000
_cell.length_b   1.000
_cell.length_c   1.000
_cell.angle_alpha   90.00
_cell.angle_beta   90.00
_cell.angle_gamma   90.00
#
_symmetry.space_group_name_H-M   'P 1'
#
loop_
_entity.id
_entity.type
_entity.pdbx_description
1 polymer ?
#
loop_
_entity_poly.entity_id
_entity_poly.type
_entity_poly.pdbx_seq_one_letter_code
_entity_poly.pdbx_strand_id
1 'polypeptide(L)'
;MTQLARLAGGPAARAAVLSLLLATGACTGDLGRPRQDIFSQVLAPQAGFWSATARGEAASHFRFTDDEEQLRDRAWRLVMPSHEKSIFQRRVSDLAHARILPAQMQSSAKSDYFNALTGGSFASQASRYARLAEDANADRLLIGPFRANAMRVVAADRVRMRTAESSPEVAPSQIDPAQARVVENEGLILWVCERVGFRIESYRYALANLVVEMPSREAIRAERAIMALEAEAGPLCKMPLIGVFGGEGRAPAGEGDKAPVVYKG
;
A
#
# COMPACT_ATOMS: atom_id res chain seq x y z
N MET A 1 14.43 43.05 4.01
CA MET A 1 13.34 42.06 3.77
C MET A 1 13.81 40.88 2.92
N THR A 2 15.03 40.38 3.14
CA THR A 2 15.70 39.43 2.21
C THR A 2 16.26 38.17 2.90
N GLN A 3 16.02 37.99 4.20
CA GLN A 3 16.48 36.81 4.96
C GLN A 3 15.37 35.80 5.30
N LEU A 4 14.10 36.20 5.36
CA LEU A 4 13.00 35.30 5.72
C LEU A 4 12.60 34.33 4.58
N ALA A 5 12.94 34.65 3.32
CA ALA A 5 12.63 33.80 2.17
C ALA A 5 13.58 32.60 1.99
N ARG A 6 14.73 32.57 2.66
CA ARG A 6 15.71 31.45 2.54
C ARG A 6 15.43 30.28 3.48
N LEU A 7 14.59 30.46 4.51
CA LEU A 7 14.27 29.41 5.49
C LEU A 7 13.17 28.44 5.00
N ALA A 8 12.46 28.75 3.92
CA ALA A 8 11.37 27.90 3.42
C ALA A 8 11.83 26.72 2.55
N GLY A 9 13.13 26.62 2.22
CA GLY A 9 13.63 25.63 1.24
C GLY A 9 14.81 24.76 1.67
N GLY A 10 15.39 24.97 2.87
CA GLY A 10 16.56 24.24 3.32
C GLY A 10 16.26 22.80 3.79
N PRO A 11 17.25 21.88 3.74
CA PRO A 11 17.08 20.51 4.25
C PRO A 11 16.65 20.47 5.72
N ALA A 12 17.06 21.45 6.53
CA ALA A 12 16.63 21.60 7.92
C ALA A 12 15.14 21.95 8.06
N ALA A 13 14.59 22.78 7.17
CA ALA A 13 13.16 23.11 7.16
C ALA A 13 12.32 21.91 6.69
N ARG A 14 12.81 21.17 5.68
CA ARG A 14 12.21 19.91 5.24
C ARG A 14 12.22 18.86 6.35
N ALA A 15 13.33 18.75 7.09
CA ALA A 15 13.46 17.84 8.23
C ALA A 15 12.55 18.24 9.40
N ALA A 16 12.39 19.55 9.66
CA ALA A 16 11.48 20.05 10.70
C ALA A 16 10.02 19.78 10.35
N VAL A 17 9.62 19.99 9.09
CA VAL A 17 8.26 19.66 8.61
C VAL A 17 8.02 18.16 8.65
N LEU A 18 8.98 17.34 8.23
CA LEU A 18 8.86 15.87 8.31
C LEU A 18 8.74 15.40 9.76
N SER A 19 9.53 15.96 10.67
CA SER A 19 9.46 15.67 12.11
C SER A 19 8.09 16.05 12.70
N LEU A 20 7.53 17.19 12.29
CA LEU A 20 6.22 17.64 12.73
C LEU A 20 5.09 16.73 12.22
N LEU A 21 5.18 16.28 10.96
CA LEU A 21 4.21 15.34 10.36
C LEU A 21 4.25 13.95 11.03
N LEU A 22 5.42 13.52 11.52
CA LEU A 22 5.57 12.28 12.27
C LEU A 22 5.02 12.38 13.72
N ALA A 23 4.90 13.60 14.26
CA ALA A 23 4.58 13.84 15.67
C ALA A 23 3.09 14.14 15.96
N THR A 24 2.27 14.45 14.96
CA THR A 24 0.83 14.70 15.19
C THR A 24 0.16 13.40 15.62
N GLY A 25 -0.70 13.44 16.64
CA GLY A 25 -1.57 12.33 17.06
C GLY A 25 -2.94 12.51 16.41
N ALA A 26 -3.47 11.47 15.76
CA ALA A 26 -4.77 11.56 15.10
C ALA A 26 -5.78 10.64 15.78
N CYS A 27 -6.96 11.16 16.07
CA CYS A 27 -8.10 10.39 16.55
C CYS A 27 -8.48 9.32 15.51
N THR A 28 -8.84 8.11 15.96
CA THR A 28 -9.21 6.99 15.07
C THR A 28 -10.63 7.17 14.53
N GLY A 29 -10.78 7.07 13.21
CA GLY A 29 -12.05 7.00 12.47
C GLY A 29 -12.45 5.56 12.14
N ASP A 30 -13.48 5.42 11.30
CA ASP A 30 -13.98 4.12 10.85
C ASP A 30 -12.92 3.37 10.03
N LEU A 31 -12.78 2.06 10.25
CA LEU A 31 -11.69 1.18 9.78
C LEU A 31 -10.33 1.34 10.49
N GLY A 32 -10.26 2.10 11.60
CA GLY A 32 -9.04 2.26 12.39
C GLY A 32 -8.00 3.22 11.79
N ARG A 33 -8.36 3.93 10.71
CA ARG A 33 -7.57 5.02 10.10
C ARG A 33 -7.68 6.32 10.91
N PRO A 34 -6.73 7.26 10.80
CA PRO A 34 -6.93 8.64 11.27
C PRO A 34 -8.25 9.24 10.76
N ARG A 35 -8.99 9.96 11.62
CA ARG A 35 -10.24 10.66 11.27
C ARG A 35 -9.97 11.57 10.07
N GLN A 36 -10.89 11.53 9.10
CA GLN A 36 -10.81 12.43 7.95
C GLN A 36 -11.01 13.89 8.39
N ASP A 37 -9.96 14.69 8.25
CA ASP A 37 -9.92 16.14 8.44
C ASP A 37 -9.51 16.85 7.14
N ILE A 38 -9.48 18.20 7.15
CA ILE A 38 -9.08 19.01 5.99
C ILE A 38 -7.67 18.62 5.51
N PHE A 39 -6.78 18.25 6.43
CA PHE A 39 -5.43 17.81 6.08
C PHE A 39 -5.48 16.52 5.26
N SER A 40 -6.21 15.50 5.71
CA SER A 40 -6.33 14.21 5.03
C SER A 40 -7.08 14.30 3.69
N GLN A 41 -8.05 15.22 3.55
CA GLN A 41 -8.90 15.31 2.36
C GLN A 41 -8.35 16.26 1.29
N VAL A 42 -7.67 17.35 1.69
CA VAL A 42 -7.24 18.41 0.77
C VAL A 42 -5.73 18.46 0.65
N LEU A 43 -5.01 18.46 1.77
CA LEU A 43 -3.56 18.71 1.76
C LEU A 43 -2.75 17.44 1.45
N ALA A 44 -3.09 16.30 2.04
CA ALA A 44 -2.36 15.06 1.86
C ALA A 44 -2.39 14.53 0.41
N PRO A 45 -3.52 14.54 -0.32
CA PRO A 45 -3.55 14.11 -1.71
C PRO A 45 -2.72 15.02 -2.62
N GLN A 46 -2.77 16.34 -2.39
CA GLN A 46 -1.98 17.31 -3.14
C GLN A 46 -0.49 17.13 -2.84
N ALA A 47 -0.10 17.08 -1.57
CA ALA A 47 1.28 16.84 -1.17
C ALA A 47 1.81 15.51 -1.72
N GLY A 48 0.99 14.47 -1.75
CA GLY A 48 1.26 13.18 -2.39
C GLY A 48 1.53 13.32 -3.89
N PHE A 49 0.67 14.04 -4.62
CA PHE A 49 0.84 14.32 -6.05
C PHE A 49 2.17 15.03 -6.33
N TRP A 50 2.47 16.11 -5.60
CA TRP A 50 3.72 16.85 -5.77
C TRP A 50 4.95 16.00 -5.42
N SER A 51 4.88 15.22 -4.34
CA SER A 51 5.98 14.37 -3.89
C SER A 51 6.24 13.24 -4.89
N ALA A 52 5.20 12.58 -5.40
CA ALA A 52 5.28 11.56 -6.43
C ALA A 52 5.88 12.13 -7.73
N THR A 53 5.38 13.27 -8.20
CA THR A 53 5.89 13.97 -9.39
C THR A 53 7.37 14.32 -9.22
N ALA A 54 7.77 14.85 -8.05
CA ALA A 54 9.16 15.18 -7.75
C ALA A 54 10.08 13.95 -7.71
N ARG A 55 9.54 12.76 -7.42
CA ARG A 55 10.27 11.49 -7.50
C ARG A 55 10.29 10.87 -8.90
N GLY A 56 9.59 11.47 -9.88
CA GLY A 56 9.44 10.93 -11.23
C GLY A 56 8.44 9.79 -11.34
N GLU A 57 7.54 9.64 -10.34
CA GLU A 57 6.45 8.67 -10.41
C GLU A 57 5.31 9.20 -11.28
N ALA A 58 4.55 8.28 -11.89
CA ALA A 58 3.31 8.65 -12.56
C ALA A 58 2.33 9.28 -11.56
N ALA A 59 1.83 10.47 -11.91
CA ALA A 59 0.89 11.23 -11.11
C ALA A 59 -0.15 11.86 -12.04
N SER A 60 -1.39 11.36 -11.99
CA SER A 60 -2.46 11.91 -12.83
C SER A 60 -3.24 13.00 -12.10
N HIS A 61 -3.48 14.10 -12.80
CA HIS A 61 -4.33 15.20 -12.34
C HIS A 61 -5.82 14.99 -12.67
N PHE A 62 -6.18 13.88 -13.32
CA PHE A 62 -7.58 13.53 -13.57
C PHE A 62 -8.34 13.28 -12.28
N ARG A 63 -9.66 13.39 -12.32
CA ARG A 63 -10.50 13.05 -11.16
C ARG A 63 -10.54 11.55 -10.93
N PHE A 64 -10.77 11.14 -9.69
CA PHE A 64 -11.05 9.75 -9.36
C PHE A 64 -12.51 9.41 -9.67
N THR A 65 -12.73 8.14 -10.00
CA THR A 65 -14.05 7.50 -10.00
C THR A 65 -14.35 6.93 -8.62
N ASP A 66 -15.63 6.67 -8.31
CA ASP A 66 -16.05 6.07 -7.05
C ASP A 66 -15.37 4.71 -6.78
N ASP A 67 -15.14 3.91 -7.84
CA ASP A 67 -14.43 2.64 -7.73
C ASP A 67 -12.93 2.82 -7.41
N GLU A 68 -12.29 3.87 -7.93
CA GLU A 68 -10.88 4.21 -7.63
C GLU A 68 -10.71 4.77 -6.22
N GLU A 69 -11.67 5.58 -5.74
CA GLU A 69 -11.69 6.04 -4.34
C GLU A 69 -11.87 4.84 -3.39
N GLN A 70 -12.82 3.97 -3.69
CA GLN A 70 -13.04 2.75 -2.92
C GLN A 70 -11.81 1.82 -2.94
N LEU A 71 -11.06 1.76 -4.04
CA LEU A 71 -9.83 0.98 -4.15
C LEU A 71 -8.79 1.46 -3.15
N ARG A 72 -8.58 2.78 -3.08
CA ARG A 72 -7.62 3.43 -2.17
C ARG A 72 -8.02 3.25 -0.72
N ASP A 73 -9.30 3.42 -0.42
CA ASP A 73 -9.84 3.22 0.92
C ASP A 73 -9.64 1.78 1.42
N ARG A 74 -9.95 0.79 0.57
CA ARG A 74 -9.75 -0.63 0.93
C ARG A 74 -8.27 -1.01 1.01
N ALA A 75 -7.43 -0.43 0.14
CA ALA A 75 -5.98 -0.67 0.14
C ALA A 75 -5.34 -0.26 1.47
N TRP A 76 -5.84 0.81 2.12
CA TRP A 76 -5.27 1.33 3.35
C TRP A 76 -5.05 0.23 4.40
N ARG A 77 -6.07 -0.59 4.68
CA ARG A 77 -5.97 -1.62 5.73
C ARG A 77 -4.99 -2.74 5.40
N LEU A 78 -4.77 -3.04 4.12
CA LEU A 78 -3.87 -4.09 3.65
C LEU A 78 -2.41 -3.60 3.59
N VAL A 79 -2.20 -2.34 3.21
CA VAL A 79 -0.87 -1.72 3.11
C VAL A 79 -0.31 -1.34 4.48
N MET A 80 -1.17 -0.85 5.37
CA MET A 80 -0.74 -0.47 6.72
C MET A 80 -0.21 -1.67 7.49
N PRO A 81 0.57 -1.48 8.56
CA PRO A 81 1.04 -2.61 9.37
C PRO A 81 -0.11 -3.37 10.05
N SER A 82 0.00 -4.71 10.11
CA SER A 82 -1.00 -5.59 10.73
C SER A 82 -1.08 -5.47 12.25
N HIS A 83 0.08 -5.27 12.88
CA HIS A 83 0.28 -5.22 14.32
C HIS A 83 0.61 -3.80 14.79
N GLU A 84 0.59 -3.61 16.10
CA GLU A 84 1.02 -2.36 16.72
C GLU A 84 2.52 -2.13 16.48
N LYS A 85 2.82 -1.40 15.42
CA LYS A 85 4.13 -0.79 15.19
C LYS A 85 4.30 0.43 16.10
N SER A 86 5.56 0.86 16.26
CA SER A 86 5.85 2.15 16.88
C SER A 86 5.09 3.28 16.17
N ILE A 87 4.77 4.34 16.92
CA ILE A 87 4.07 5.52 16.36
C ILE A 87 4.81 6.02 15.12
N PHE A 88 6.14 6.03 15.14
CA PHE A 88 6.98 6.40 14.00
C PHE A 88 6.73 5.52 12.77
N GLN A 89 6.78 4.19 12.90
CA GLN A 89 6.57 3.27 11.78
C GLN A 89 5.14 3.33 11.23
N ARG A 90 4.15 3.54 12.12
CA ARG A 90 2.76 3.80 11.70
C ARG A 90 2.67 5.07 10.86
N ARG A 91 3.32 6.15 11.30
CA ARG A 91 3.36 7.43 10.59
C ARG A 91 4.09 7.37 9.26
N VAL A 92 5.22 6.66 9.20
CA VAL A 92 5.91 6.39 7.93
C VAL A 92 4.98 5.65 6.96
N SER A 93 4.23 4.67 7.47
CA SER A 93 3.28 3.91 6.65
C SER A 93 2.12 4.78 6.16
N ASP A 94 1.57 5.65 7.01
CA ASP A 94 0.54 6.64 6.65
C ASP A 94 1.03 7.57 5.53
N LEU A 95 2.24 8.13 5.67
CA LEU A 95 2.82 9.04 4.69
C LEU A 95 3.19 8.34 3.39
N ALA A 96 3.63 7.08 3.46
CA ALA A 96 3.85 6.25 2.28
C ALA A 96 2.53 5.99 1.55
N HIS A 97 1.45 5.68 2.26
CA HIS A 97 0.12 5.47 1.66
C HIS A 97 -0.40 6.74 0.99
N ALA A 98 -0.17 7.90 1.60
CA ALA A 98 -0.47 9.21 1.01
C ALA A 98 0.50 9.59 -0.14
N ARG A 99 1.45 8.73 -0.52
CA ARG A 99 2.50 8.97 -1.53
C ARG A 99 3.42 10.15 -1.24
N ILE A 100 3.42 10.64 0.00
CA ILE A 100 4.35 11.68 0.47
C ILE A 100 5.74 11.07 0.63
N LEU A 101 5.81 9.87 1.21
CA LEU A 101 7.02 9.06 1.27
C LEU A 101 6.99 7.92 0.24
N PRO A 102 8.16 7.43 -0.19
CA PRO A 102 8.25 6.18 -0.96
C PRO A 102 7.74 4.98 -0.14
N ALA A 103 7.10 4.01 -0.81
CA ALA A 103 6.61 2.77 -0.19
C ALA A 103 7.73 1.97 0.52
N GLN A 104 8.95 2.15 0.00
CA GLN A 104 10.22 1.52 0.37
C GLN A 104 10.61 1.78 1.83
N MET A 105 10.12 2.89 2.37
CA MET A 105 10.42 3.30 3.74
C MET A 105 9.64 2.48 4.76
N GLN A 106 8.64 1.69 4.34
CA GLN A 106 7.97 0.77 5.23
C GLN A 106 8.92 -0.38 5.62
N SER A 107 8.81 -0.84 6.87
CA SER A 107 9.62 -1.96 7.34
C SER A 107 9.34 -3.23 6.54
N SER A 108 10.42 -3.88 6.12
CA SER A 108 10.47 -5.19 5.45
C SER A 108 11.04 -6.29 6.36
N ALA A 109 11.16 -6.05 7.66
CA ALA A 109 11.65 -7.04 8.62
C ALA A 109 10.50 -7.96 9.08
N LYS A 110 10.51 -9.22 8.61
CA LYS A 110 9.50 -10.23 8.98
C LYS A 110 9.46 -10.55 10.47
N SER A 111 10.58 -10.37 11.17
CA SER A 111 10.69 -10.57 12.62
C SER A 111 9.90 -9.55 13.43
N ASP A 112 9.58 -8.39 12.87
CA ASP A 112 8.89 -7.35 13.62
C ASP A 112 7.52 -7.79 14.13
N TYR A 113 6.76 -8.55 13.33
CA TYR A 113 5.45 -9.05 13.78
C TYR A 113 5.61 -9.99 14.97
N PHE A 114 6.57 -10.91 14.90
CA PHE A 114 6.89 -11.81 16.00
C PHE A 114 7.32 -11.03 17.25
N ASN A 115 8.24 -10.07 17.12
CA ASN A 115 8.70 -9.24 18.24
C ASN A 115 7.57 -8.43 18.88
N ALA A 116 6.62 -7.92 18.08
CA ALA A 116 5.45 -7.24 18.61
C ALA A 116 4.50 -8.22 19.32
N LEU A 117 4.30 -9.40 18.74
CA LEU A 117 3.47 -10.45 19.33
C LEU A 117 4.07 -11.00 20.62
N THR A 118 5.39 -11.06 20.77
CA THR A 118 6.07 -11.54 21.99
C THR A 118 6.28 -10.42 23.02
N GLY A 119 6.55 -9.20 22.57
CA GLY A 119 6.77 -8.02 23.42
C GLY A 119 5.52 -7.47 24.11
N GLY A 120 4.32 -7.80 23.60
CA GLY A 120 3.06 -7.44 24.26
C GLY A 120 2.80 -8.24 25.55
N SER A 121 1.99 -7.66 26.45
CA SER A 121 1.50 -8.33 27.66
C SER A 121 0.38 -9.32 27.31
N PHE A 122 0.73 -10.52 26.87
CA PHE A 122 -0.23 -11.60 26.65
C PHE A 122 -0.38 -12.46 27.89
N ALA A 123 -1.63 -12.78 28.26
CA ALA A 123 -1.92 -13.54 29.48
C ALA A 123 -1.49 -15.02 29.39
N SER A 124 -1.37 -15.58 28.18
CA SER A 124 -1.01 -17.00 27.97
C SER A 124 -0.45 -17.28 26.58
N GLN A 125 0.17 -18.45 26.40
CA GLN A 125 0.64 -18.90 25.07
C GLN A 125 -0.50 -19.10 24.08
N ALA A 126 -1.62 -19.65 24.55
CA ALA A 126 -2.83 -19.80 23.74
C ALA A 126 -3.31 -18.45 23.17
N SER A 127 -3.18 -17.36 23.95
CA SER A 127 -3.58 -16.03 23.48
C SER A 127 -2.71 -15.48 22.35
N ARG A 128 -1.40 -15.82 22.32
CA ARG A 128 -0.50 -15.41 21.23
C ARG A 128 -0.85 -16.14 19.92
N TYR A 129 -1.10 -17.45 19.99
CA TYR A 129 -1.56 -18.22 18.83
C TYR A 129 -2.94 -17.79 18.35
N ALA A 130 -3.87 -17.51 19.28
CA ALA A 130 -5.19 -16.99 18.94
C ALA A 130 -5.08 -15.66 18.19
N ARG A 131 -4.23 -14.75 18.69
CA ARG A 131 -3.99 -13.47 18.03
C ARG A 131 -3.44 -13.61 16.61
N LEU A 132 -2.46 -14.49 16.41
CA LEU A 132 -1.93 -14.81 15.07
C LEU A 132 -3.03 -15.34 14.14
N ALA A 133 -3.86 -16.25 14.61
CA ALA A 133 -4.98 -16.79 13.83
C ALA A 133 -6.03 -15.72 13.51
N GLU A 134 -6.34 -14.82 14.44
CA GLU A 134 -7.27 -13.71 14.26
C GLU A 134 -6.77 -12.70 13.24
N ASP A 135 -5.50 -12.28 13.34
CA ASP A 135 -4.89 -11.34 12.39
C ASP A 135 -4.90 -11.91 10.96
N ALA A 136 -4.52 -13.19 10.79
CA ALA A 136 -4.54 -13.85 9.49
C ALA A 136 -5.96 -13.96 8.90
N ASN A 137 -6.96 -14.26 9.74
CA ASN A 137 -8.36 -14.29 9.31
C ASN A 137 -8.91 -12.91 8.96
N ALA A 138 -8.57 -11.89 9.74
CA ALA A 138 -8.99 -10.52 9.49
C ALA A 138 -8.48 -10.04 8.13
N ASP A 139 -7.20 -10.31 7.81
CA ASP A 139 -6.63 -9.99 6.50
C ASP A 139 -7.32 -10.75 5.37
N ARG A 140 -7.57 -12.05 5.58
CA ARG A 140 -8.25 -12.91 4.58
C ARG A 140 -9.60 -12.35 4.16
N LEU A 141 -10.38 -11.84 5.12
CA LEU A 141 -11.72 -11.29 4.86
C LEU A 141 -11.69 -10.01 4.02
N LEU A 142 -10.57 -9.29 4.00
CA LEU A 142 -10.43 -8.02 3.26
C LEU A 142 -10.02 -8.24 1.80
N ILE A 143 -9.33 -9.35 1.48
CA ILE A 143 -8.78 -9.61 0.15
C ILE A 143 -9.88 -9.74 -0.90
N GLY A 144 -10.94 -10.52 -0.64
CA GLY A 144 -12.01 -10.76 -1.59
C GLY A 144 -12.69 -9.46 -2.07
N PRO A 145 -13.19 -8.61 -1.16
CA PRO A 145 -13.77 -7.31 -1.51
C PRO A 145 -12.80 -6.36 -2.21
N PHE A 146 -11.54 -6.33 -1.80
CA PHE A 146 -10.50 -5.52 -2.46
C PHE A 146 -10.30 -5.98 -3.91
N ARG A 147 -10.07 -7.28 -4.13
CA ARG A 147 -9.86 -7.89 -5.45
C ARG A 147 -11.04 -7.61 -6.39
N ALA A 148 -12.26 -7.75 -5.90
CA ALA A 148 -13.46 -7.49 -6.70
C ALA A 148 -13.57 -6.03 -7.17
N ASN A 149 -13.24 -5.06 -6.31
CA ASN A 149 -13.21 -3.65 -6.68
C ASN A 149 -12.02 -3.32 -7.60
N ALA A 150 -10.84 -3.88 -7.35
CA ALA A 150 -9.68 -3.75 -8.22
C ALA A 150 -9.94 -4.24 -9.65
N MET A 151 -10.68 -5.34 -9.82
CA MET A 151 -11.09 -5.82 -11.15
C MET A 151 -11.98 -4.83 -11.91
N ARG A 152 -12.86 -4.10 -11.21
CA ARG A 152 -13.70 -3.06 -11.83
C ARG A 152 -12.86 -1.86 -12.26
N VAL A 153 -11.91 -1.43 -11.43
CA VAL A 153 -10.97 -0.36 -11.78
C VAL A 153 -10.14 -0.74 -13.00
N VAL A 154 -9.56 -1.95 -13.04
CA VAL A 154 -8.79 -2.41 -14.21
C VAL A 154 -9.66 -2.47 -15.47
N ALA A 155 -10.93 -2.87 -15.36
CA ALA A 155 -11.86 -2.85 -16.50
C ALA A 155 -12.14 -1.41 -16.99
N ALA A 156 -12.34 -0.47 -16.06
CA ALA A 156 -12.49 0.95 -16.39
C ALA A 156 -11.22 1.54 -17.01
N ASP A 157 -10.04 1.16 -16.52
CA ASP A 157 -8.75 1.56 -17.07
C ASP A 157 -8.56 1.08 -18.52
N ARG A 158 -9.03 -0.13 -18.85
CA ARG A 158 -9.01 -0.64 -20.24
C ARG A 158 -9.91 0.19 -21.16
N VAL A 159 -11.08 0.59 -20.68
CA VAL A 159 -11.97 1.48 -21.44
C VAL A 159 -11.31 2.85 -21.61
N ARG A 160 -10.70 3.39 -20.54
CA ARG A 160 -10.00 4.67 -20.57
C ARG A 160 -8.91 4.70 -21.64
N MET A 161 -8.02 3.70 -21.66
CA MET A 161 -6.92 3.66 -22.64
C MET A 161 -7.44 3.47 -24.06
N ARG A 162 -8.41 2.57 -24.29
CA ARG A 162 -9.01 2.43 -25.62
C ARG A 162 -9.62 3.73 -26.12
N THR A 163 -10.38 4.44 -25.28
CA THR A 163 -11.00 5.72 -25.68
C THR A 163 -9.96 6.80 -25.91
N ALA A 164 -8.93 6.89 -25.06
CA ALA A 164 -7.85 7.87 -25.20
C ALA A 164 -7.04 7.69 -26.50
N GLU A 165 -6.84 6.44 -26.92
CA GLU A 165 -6.05 6.12 -28.12
C GLU A 165 -6.86 6.16 -29.42
N SER A 166 -8.17 5.84 -29.38
CA SER A 166 -8.98 5.65 -30.60
C SER A 166 -9.96 6.76 -30.92
N SER A 167 -10.35 7.58 -29.93
CA SER A 167 -11.36 8.62 -30.16
C SER A 167 -10.75 9.86 -30.82
N PRO A 168 -11.28 10.32 -31.97
CA PRO A 168 -10.83 11.57 -32.59
C PRO A 168 -11.23 12.82 -31.78
N GLU A 169 -12.15 12.69 -30.83
CA GLU A 169 -12.60 13.79 -29.96
C GLU A 169 -11.70 14.00 -28.74
N VAL A 170 -10.81 13.05 -28.44
CA VAL A 170 -9.88 13.15 -27.31
C VAL A 170 -8.60 13.85 -27.77
N ALA A 171 -8.26 14.96 -27.13
CA ALA A 171 -7.02 15.67 -27.42
C ALA A 171 -5.80 14.79 -27.06
N PRO A 172 -4.73 14.76 -27.89
CA PRO A 172 -3.54 13.94 -27.63
C PRO A 172 -2.89 14.21 -26.26
N SER A 173 -3.00 15.43 -25.74
CA SER A 173 -2.49 15.81 -24.41
C SER A 173 -3.19 15.09 -23.25
N GLN A 174 -4.32 14.42 -23.48
CA GLN A 174 -5.05 13.63 -22.49
C GLN A 174 -4.50 12.20 -22.35
N ILE A 175 -3.62 11.75 -23.25
CA ILE A 175 -3.07 10.38 -23.24
C ILE A 175 -2.13 10.19 -22.04
N ASP A 176 -1.17 11.10 -21.83
CA ASP A 176 -0.20 10.94 -20.73
C ASP A 176 -0.87 10.94 -19.34
N PRO A 177 -1.81 11.86 -19.03
CA PRO A 177 -2.52 11.81 -17.75
C PRO A 177 -3.44 10.59 -17.60
N ALA A 178 -4.00 10.07 -18.70
CA ALA A 178 -4.77 8.83 -18.69
C ALA A 178 -3.88 7.64 -18.33
N GLN A 179 -2.73 7.51 -19.00
CA GLN A 179 -1.73 6.48 -18.73
C GLN A 179 -1.20 6.59 -17.30
N ALA A 180 -0.92 7.80 -16.83
CA ALA A 180 -0.48 8.02 -15.45
C ALA A 180 -1.49 7.49 -14.42
N ARG A 181 -2.81 7.65 -14.67
CA ARG A 181 -3.84 7.11 -13.76
C ARG A 181 -3.83 5.58 -13.73
N VAL A 182 -3.66 4.94 -14.89
CA VAL A 182 -3.54 3.47 -14.98
C VAL A 182 -2.31 2.98 -14.20
N VAL A 183 -1.16 3.64 -14.37
CA VAL A 183 0.07 3.32 -13.63
C VAL A 183 -0.17 3.41 -12.12
N GLU A 184 -0.86 4.44 -11.65
CA GLU A 184 -1.17 4.62 -10.23
C GLU A 184 -2.09 3.55 -9.67
N ASN A 185 -3.11 3.15 -10.43
CA ASN A 185 -4.06 2.11 -10.04
C ASN A 185 -3.37 0.75 -9.98
N GLU A 186 -2.62 0.37 -11.03
CA GLU A 186 -1.85 -0.87 -11.05
C GLU A 186 -0.78 -0.91 -9.96
N GLY A 187 -0.04 0.19 -9.78
CA GLY A 187 0.99 0.30 -8.75
C GLY A 187 0.44 0.08 -7.34
N LEU A 188 -0.76 0.61 -7.05
CA LEU A 188 -1.43 0.37 -5.77
C LEU A 188 -1.84 -1.10 -5.59
N ILE A 189 -2.38 -1.73 -6.64
CA ILE A 189 -2.77 -3.16 -6.60
C ILE A 189 -1.53 -4.05 -6.37
N LEU A 190 -0.43 -3.78 -7.07
CA LEU A 190 0.82 -4.50 -6.90
C LEU A 190 1.43 -4.27 -5.52
N TRP A 191 1.34 -3.06 -4.99
CA TRP A 191 1.77 -2.76 -3.63
C TRP A 191 0.96 -3.54 -2.59
N VAL A 192 -0.36 -3.61 -2.74
CA VAL A 192 -1.21 -4.45 -1.87
C VAL A 192 -0.80 -5.92 -1.97
N CYS A 193 -0.53 -6.45 -3.16
CA CYS A 193 -0.04 -7.81 -3.33
C CYS A 193 1.29 -8.04 -2.57
N GLU A 194 2.27 -7.14 -2.72
CA GLU A 194 3.55 -7.23 -2.00
C GLU A 194 3.34 -7.20 -0.48
N ARG A 195 2.52 -6.26 0.04
CA ARG A 195 2.26 -6.16 1.49
C ARG A 195 1.53 -7.36 2.06
N VAL A 196 0.60 -7.95 1.31
CA VAL A 196 -0.06 -9.20 1.72
C VAL A 196 0.94 -10.35 1.75
N GLY A 197 1.82 -10.47 0.74
CA GLY A 197 2.90 -11.45 0.72
C GLY A 197 3.83 -11.30 1.93
N PHE A 198 4.29 -10.08 2.21
CA PHE A 198 5.12 -9.77 3.36
C PHE A 198 4.46 -10.14 4.71
N ARG A 199 3.14 -9.92 4.83
CA ARG A 199 2.37 -10.32 6.04
C ARG A 199 2.32 -11.82 6.20
N ILE A 200 2.07 -12.57 5.13
CA ILE A 200 2.09 -14.04 5.14
C ILE A 200 3.46 -14.55 5.61
N GLU A 201 4.56 -14.01 5.07
CA GLU A 201 5.91 -14.38 5.48
C GLU A 201 6.18 -14.05 6.96
N SER A 202 5.68 -12.90 7.44
CA SER A 202 5.78 -12.49 8.84
C SER A 202 4.98 -13.42 9.76
N TYR A 203 3.81 -13.88 9.35
CA TYR A 203 2.99 -14.84 10.09
C TYR A 203 3.61 -16.23 10.13
N ARG A 204 4.17 -16.69 9.01
CA ARG A 204 4.94 -17.96 8.95
C ARG A 204 6.16 -17.90 9.85
N TYR A 205 6.90 -16.79 9.83
CA TYR A 205 8.03 -16.56 10.72
C TYR A 205 7.61 -16.61 12.20
N ALA A 206 6.53 -15.91 12.56
CA ALA A 206 6.04 -15.89 13.93
C ALA A 206 5.54 -17.26 14.40
N LEU A 207 4.80 -17.99 13.55
CA LEU A 207 4.36 -19.35 13.87
C LEU A 207 5.55 -20.26 14.18
N ALA A 208 6.58 -20.26 13.34
CA ALA A 208 7.76 -21.09 13.52
C ALA A 208 8.48 -20.79 14.83
N ASN A 209 8.70 -19.50 15.15
CA ASN A 209 9.40 -19.12 16.38
C ASN A 209 8.55 -19.34 17.64
N LEU A 210 7.23 -19.12 17.57
CA LEU A 210 6.32 -19.44 18.67
C LEU A 210 6.33 -20.94 19.01
N VAL A 211 6.38 -21.81 18.00
CA VAL A 211 6.43 -23.27 18.22
C VAL A 211 7.74 -23.69 18.87
N VAL A 212 8.87 -23.02 18.54
CA VAL A 212 10.16 -23.27 19.18
C VAL A 212 10.15 -22.82 20.64
N GLU A 213 9.69 -21.60 20.92
CA GLU A 213 9.69 -21.06 22.28
C GLU A 213 8.66 -21.78 23.16
N MET A 214 7.45 -21.98 22.64
CA MET A 214 6.25 -22.29 23.41
C MET A 214 5.35 -23.26 22.62
N PRO A 215 5.73 -24.56 22.55
CA PRO A 215 4.97 -25.57 21.82
C PRO A 215 3.54 -25.71 22.36
N SER A 216 2.54 -25.70 21.47
CA SER A 216 1.13 -25.81 21.85
C SER A 216 0.27 -26.31 20.70
N ARG A 217 -0.88 -26.95 21.00
CA ARG A 217 -1.79 -27.49 19.97
C ARG A 217 -2.51 -26.39 19.19
N GLU A 218 -2.60 -25.20 19.76
CA GLU A 218 -3.18 -24.00 19.19
C GLU A 218 -2.43 -23.53 17.93
N ALA A 219 -1.17 -23.94 17.76
CA ALA A 219 -0.40 -23.76 16.53
C ALA A 219 -1.14 -24.30 15.29
N ILE A 220 -1.88 -25.40 15.41
CA ILE A 220 -2.65 -26.00 14.31
C ILE A 220 -3.73 -25.03 13.81
N ARG A 221 -4.39 -24.31 14.72
CA ARG A 221 -5.42 -23.31 14.34
C ARG A 221 -4.78 -22.13 13.62
N ALA A 222 -3.66 -21.62 14.13
CA ALA A 222 -2.91 -20.54 13.51
C ALA A 222 -2.40 -20.92 12.11
N GLU A 223 -1.84 -22.12 11.98
CA GLU A 223 -1.36 -22.64 10.69
C GLU A 223 -2.49 -22.71 9.65
N ARG A 224 -3.65 -23.25 10.02
CA ARG A 224 -4.82 -23.30 9.12
C ARG A 224 -5.30 -21.92 8.70
N ALA A 225 -5.27 -20.93 9.60
CA ALA A 225 -5.64 -19.56 9.27
C ALA A 225 -4.67 -18.94 8.25
N ILE A 226 -3.36 -19.18 8.41
CA ILE A 226 -2.34 -18.71 7.46
C ILE A 226 -2.49 -19.39 6.10
N MET A 227 -2.71 -20.71 6.06
CA MET A 227 -2.97 -21.43 4.81
C MET A 227 -4.20 -20.91 4.08
N ALA A 228 -5.28 -20.59 4.81
CA ALA A 228 -6.48 -20.01 4.22
C ALA A 228 -6.23 -18.60 3.67
N LEU A 229 -5.41 -17.80 4.34
CA LEU A 229 -4.98 -16.48 3.85
C LEU A 229 -4.15 -16.60 2.57
N GLU A 230 -3.18 -17.52 2.52
CA GLU A 230 -2.35 -17.80 1.34
C GLU A 230 -3.21 -18.18 0.13
N ALA A 231 -4.19 -19.07 0.33
CA ALA A 231 -5.12 -19.48 -0.71
C ALA A 231 -5.95 -18.30 -1.26
N GLU A 232 -6.43 -17.42 -0.38
CA GLU A 232 -7.21 -16.23 -0.78
C GLU A 232 -6.34 -15.16 -1.46
N ALA A 233 -5.07 -15.03 -1.06
CA ALA A 233 -4.11 -14.08 -1.61
C ALA A 233 -3.62 -14.47 -3.02
N GLY A 234 -3.53 -15.77 -3.32
CA GLY A 234 -3.01 -16.25 -4.61
C GLY A 234 -3.63 -15.58 -5.85
N PRO A 235 -4.97 -15.51 -5.98
CA PRO A 235 -5.62 -14.84 -7.10
C PRO A 235 -5.39 -13.33 -7.20
N LEU A 236 -5.13 -12.63 -6.08
CA LEU A 236 -4.90 -11.18 -6.07
C LEU A 236 -3.62 -10.83 -6.85
N CYS A 237 -2.54 -11.56 -6.60
CA CYS A 237 -1.25 -11.32 -7.25
C CYS A 237 -1.17 -11.81 -8.71
N LYS A 238 -2.20 -12.51 -9.19
CA LYS A 238 -2.33 -13.02 -10.57
C LYS A 238 -3.42 -12.31 -11.36
N MET A 239 -3.89 -11.17 -10.87
CA MET A 239 -4.91 -10.39 -11.55
C MET A 239 -4.42 -9.97 -12.94
N PRO A 240 -5.28 -10.05 -13.98
CA PRO A 240 -4.91 -9.60 -15.31
C PRO A 240 -4.92 -8.07 -15.34
N LEU A 241 -3.77 -7.46 -15.11
CA LEU A 241 -3.54 -6.03 -15.23
C LEU A 241 -3.44 -5.63 -16.73
N ILE A 242 -3.41 -4.34 -17.03
CA ILE A 242 -3.14 -3.78 -18.37
C ILE A 242 -1.65 -3.96 -18.75
N GLY A 243 -0.78 -4.12 -17.75
CA GLY A 243 0.58 -4.58 -17.95
C GLY A 243 1.57 -3.44 -18.13
N VAL A 244 1.32 -2.30 -17.47
CA VAL A 244 2.24 -1.15 -17.50
C VAL A 244 3.59 -1.49 -16.86
N PHE A 245 3.61 -2.51 -15.99
CA PHE A 245 4.80 -3.04 -15.32
C PHE A 245 5.25 -4.42 -15.80
N GLY A 246 4.75 -4.91 -16.95
CA GLY A 246 5.20 -6.18 -17.54
C GLY A 246 4.49 -7.44 -17.04
N GLY A 247 3.16 -7.42 -16.91
CA GLY A 247 2.33 -8.63 -16.75
C GLY A 247 1.88 -9.18 -18.11
N GLU A 248 1.96 -10.50 -18.29
CA GLU A 248 1.76 -11.28 -19.54
C GLU A 248 0.79 -10.66 -20.56
N GLY A 249 1.31 -10.25 -21.71
CA GLY A 249 0.48 -9.81 -22.84
C GLY A 249 1.12 -8.88 -23.87
N ARG A 250 2.33 -8.33 -23.64
CA ARG A 250 3.02 -7.50 -24.63
C ARG A 250 4.15 -8.28 -25.31
N ALA A 251 4.04 -8.46 -26.63
CA ALA A 251 5.15 -8.90 -27.47
C ALA A 251 6.37 -7.99 -27.25
N PRO A 252 7.60 -8.53 -27.26
CA PRO A 252 8.79 -7.76 -26.92
C PRO A 252 8.97 -6.59 -27.89
N ALA A 253 8.85 -5.36 -27.39
CA ALA A 253 9.28 -4.18 -28.11
C ALA A 253 10.81 -4.20 -28.23
N GLY A 254 11.29 -3.85 -29.42
CA GLY A 254 12.67 -4.04 -29.87
C GLY A 254 13.74 -3.44 -28.97
N GLU A 255 14.90 -4.08 -29.04
CA GLU A 255 16.17 -3.73 -28.41
C GLU A 255 16.56 -2.28 -28.77
N GLY A 256 16.22 -1.30 -27.93
CA GLY A 256 16.58 0.09 -28.18
C GLY A 256 15.95 1.15 -27.27
N ASP A 257 14.81 0.86 -26.62
CA ASP A 257 14.07 1.89 -25.87
C ASP A 257 13.72 1.48 -24.42
N LYS A 258 14.58 0.66 -23.81
CA LYS A 258 14.47 0.30 -22.40
C LYS A 258 15.06 1.40 -21.53
N ALA A 259 14.30 2.48 -21.30
CA ALA A 259 14.45 3.21 -20.05
C ALA A 259 13.99 2.27 -18.92
N PRO A 260 14.84 1.94 -17.92
CA PRO A 260 14.42 1.05 -16.85
C PRO A 260 13.31 1.72 -16.05
N VAL A 261 12.10 1.16 -16.08
CA VAL A 261 11.01 1.59 -15.19
C VAL A 261 11.36 1.09 -13.80
N VAL A 262 12.00 1.96 -13.02
CA VAL A 262 12.46 1.66 -11.67
C VAL A 262 11.24 1.67 -10.74
N TYR A 263 10.78 0.48 -10.34
CA TYR A 263 10.19 0.30 -9.01
C TYR A 263 11.32 0.62 -8.03
N LYS A 264 11.43 1.87 -7.59
CA LYS A 264 12.18 2.12 -6.37
C LYS A 264 11.32 1.42 -5.34
N GLY A 265 11.90 0.36 -4.77
CA GLY A 265 11.28 -0.64 -3.92
C GLY A 265 11.62 -0.41 -2.47
#